data_AF-A0A2V0QLX9-F1
#
_entry.id   AF-A0A2V0QLX9-F1
#
_cell.length_a   1.000
_cell.length_b   1.000
_cell.length_c   1.000
_cell.angle_alpha   90.00
_cell.angle_beta   90.00
_cell.angle_gamma   90.00
#
_symmetry.space_group_name_H-M   'P 1'
#
loop_
_entity.id
_entity.type
_entity.pdbx_description
1 polymer ?
#
loop_
_entity_poly.entity_id
_entity_poly.type
_entity_poly.pdbx_seq_one_letter_code
_entity_poly.pdbx_strand_id
1 'polypeptide(L)'
;MSGQYSAFSDVAIVEAVRTPWVDLGGALAQVSPIDLGIKVGREVLARAAIDPQQIDSVLAGSMAQASFDAYLLPRHIGLYSGVAQRVPALGVQRICATGFELLRQAALEVGDGGQMALCVAAESMSRNPIAAYTHRDGFPLGGTVQFKDFLWEALYDPAPAVAAFFKVVVASTV
;
A
#
# COMPACT_ATOMS: atom_id res chain seq x y z
N MET A 1 12.88 27.41 -8.36
CA MET A 1 11.88 26.32 -8.51
C MET A 1 10.75 26.59 -7.50
N SER A 2 9.52 26.85 -7.95
CA SER A 2 8.39 27.23 -7.08
C SER A 2 7.37 26.08 -6.97
N GLY A 3 7.80 24.95 -6.42
CA GLY A 3 6.95 23.78 -6.16
C GLY A 3 7.38 23.08 -4.87
N GLN A 4 6.49 22.26 -4.29
CA GLN A 4 6.86 21.40 -3.16
C GLN A 4 7.79 20.31 -3.69
N TYR A 5 8.96 20.15 -3.07
CA TYR A 5 9.89 19.07 -3.36
C TYR A 5 10.54 18.58 -2.07
N SER A 6 11.04 17.35 -2.09
CA SER A 6 11.91 16.79 -1.06
C SER A 6 13.20 16.35 -1.75
N ALA A 7 14.33 16.65 -1.12
CA ALA A 7 15.64 16.29 -1.64
C ALA A 7 16.44 15.62 -0.52
N PHE A 8 17.24 14.62 -0.90
CA PHE A 8 18.06 13.82 0.00
C PHE A 8 19.47 13.74 -0.59
N SER A 9 20.50 13.94 0.24
CA SER A 9 21.91 13.91 -0.19
C SER A 9 22.52 12.52 -0.16
N ASP A 10 22.12 11.70 0.82
CA ASP A 10 22.81 10.46 1.19
C ASP A 10 21.88 9.25 1.16
N VAL A 11 20.93 9.24 0.21
CA VAL A 11 19.98 8.13 0.01
C VAL A 11 20.02 7.69 -1.45
N ALA A 12 20.09 6.38 -1.68
CA ALA A 12 20.12 5.80 -3.02
C ALA A 12 19.12 4.64 -3.15
N ILE A 13 18.59 4.47 -4.36
CA ILE A 13 17.84 3.27 -4.75
C ILE A 13 18.87 2.22 -5.18
N VAL A 14 18.98 1.12 -4.45
CA VAL A 14 19.97 0.06 -4.71
C VAL A 14 19.51 -0.87 -5.83
N GLU A 15 18.22 -1.19 -5.89
CA GLU A 15 17.61 -2.03 -6.92
C GLU A 15 16.11 -1.71 -7.03
N ALA A 16 15.51 -1.93 -8.20
CA ALA A 16 14.09 -1.74 -8.46
C ALA A 16 13.55 -2.75 -9.49
N VAL A 17 12.51 -3.48 -9.12
CA VAL A 17 11.82 -4.43 -10.00
C VAL A 17 10.30 -4.32 -9.87
N ARG A 18 9.57 -4.84 -10.86
CA ARG A 18 8.10 -4.91 -10.85
C ARG A 18 7.59 -6.21 -11.46
N THR A 19 6.37 -6.59 -11.11
CA THR A 19 5.60 -7.60 -11.86
C THR A 19 5.14 -7.03 -13.21
N PRO A 20 4.74 -7.88 -14.18
CA PRO A 20 3.89 -7.48 -15.30
C PRO A 20 2.59 -6.84 -14.81
N TRP A 21 2.14 -5.82 -15.52
CA TRP A 21 0.74 -5.40 -15.44
C TRP A 21 -0.09 -6.27 -16.37
N VAL A 22 -1.31 -6.56 -15.93
CA VAL A 22 -2.30 -7.32 -16.68
C VAL A 22 -3.62 -6.60 -16.62
N ASP A 23 -4.47 -6.83 -17.61
CA ASP A 23 -5.80 -6.25 -17.64
C ASP A 23 -6.68 -6.77 -16.49
N LEU A 24 -7.69 -5.98 -16.13
CA LEU A 24 -8.70 -6.33 -15.13
C LEU A 24 -9.34 -7.68 -15.50
N GLY A 25 -9.38 -8.62 -14.56
CA GLY A 25 -9.89 -9.98 -14.81
C GLY A 25 -8.93 -10.90 -15.59
N GLY A 26 -7.71 -10.44 -15.89
CA GLY A 26 -6.68 -11.19 -16.62
C GLY A 26 -5.88 -12.19 -15.76
N ALA A 27 -4.66 -12.52 -16.22
CA ALA A 27 -3.85 -13.64 -15.71
C ALA A 27 -3.49 -13.58 -14.21
N LEU A 28 -3.51 -12.39 -13.59
CA LEU A 28 -3.22 -12.21 -12.16
C LEU A 28 -4.46 -11.87 -11.34
N ALA A 29 -5.67 -12.01 -11.90
CA ALA A 29 -6.91 -11.56 -11.27
C ALA A 29 -7.22 -12.21 -9.92
N GLN A 30 -6.70 -13.41 -9.65
CA GLN A 30 -6.90 -14.13 -8.40
C GLN A 30 -5.73 -13.99 -7.43
N VAL A 31 -4.66 -13.27 -7.81
CA VAL A 31 -3.48 -13.10 -6.97
C VAL A 31 -3.69 -11.93 -6.03
N SER A 32 -3.40 -12.14 -4.74
CA SER A 32 -3.54 -11.09 -3.74
C SER A 32 -2.48 -10.00 -3.91
N PRO A 33 -2.77 -8.74 -3.51
CA PRO A 33 -1.73 -7.72 -3.42
C PRO A 33 -0.56 -8.15 -2.52
N ILE A 34 -0.85 -8.94 -1.49
CA ILE A 34 0.17 -9.47 -0.57
C ILE A 34 1.09 -10.43 -1.31
N ASP A 35 0.56 -11.40 -2.05
CA ASP A 35 1.37 -12.37 -2.80
C ASP A 35 2.17 -11.70 -3.93
N LEU A 36 1.59 -10.72 -4.62
CA LEU A 36 2.31 -9.88 -5.58
C LEU A 36 3.46 -9.14 -4.90
N GLY A 37 3.20 -8.57 -3.72
CA GLY A 37 4.21 -7.89 -2.91
C GLY A 37 5.31 -8.83 -2.41
N ILE A 38 4.97 -10.03 -1.94
CA ILE A 38 5.94 -11.05 -1.52
C ILE A 38 6.82 -11.46 -2.70
N LYS A 39 6.21 -11.67 -3.88
CA LYS A 39 6.96 -12.05 -5.09
C LYS A 39 7.99 -10.98 -5.46
N VAL A 40 7.60 -9.71 -5.45
CA VAL A 40 8.51 -8.59 -5.78
C VAL A 40 9.53 -8.34 -4.68
N GLY A 41 9.13 -8.40 -3.41
CA GLY A 41 10.02 -8.24 -2.26
C GLY A 41 11.14 -9.29 -2.22
N ARG A 42 10.82 -10.55 -2.50
CA ARG A 42 11.84 -11.61 -2.65
C ARG A 42 12.76 -11.36 -3.85
N GLU A 43 12.19 -10.98 -4.99
CA GLU A 43 12.95 -10.76 -6.22
C GLU A 43 13.93 -9.59 -6.10
N VAL A 44 13.51 -8.47 -5.52
CA VAL A 44 14.36 -7.28 -5.39
C VAL A 44 15.54 -7.54 -4.45
N LEU A 45 15.31 -8.21 -3.32
CA LEU A 45 16.37 -8.59 -2.38
C LEU A 45 17.36 -9.56 -3.03
N ALA A 46 16.85 -10.55 -3.79
CA ALA A 46 17.69 -11.51 -4.49
C ALA A 46 18.57 -10.85 -5.57
N ARG A 47 18.00 -9.94 -6.40
CA ARG A 47 18.76 -9.23 -7.44
C ARG A 47 19.80 -8.28 -6.88
N ALA A 48 19.46 -7.61 -5.78
CA ALA A 48 20.38 -6.73 -5.07
C ALA A 48 21.48 -7.51 -4.31
N ALA A 49 21.37 -8.84 -4.20
CA ALA A 49 22.22 -9.68 -3.36
C ALA A 49 22.28 -9.21 -1.88
N ILE A 50 21.14 -8.73 -1.37
CA ILE A 50 21.00 -8.24 0.00
C ILE A 50 20.41 -9.34 0.88
N ASP A 51 21.04 -9.61 2.02
CA ASP A 51 20.46 -10.46 3.06
C ASP A 51 19.24 -9.74 3.67
N PRO A 52 18.02 -10.34 3.63
CA PRO A 52 16.82 -9.75 4.23
C PRO A 52 16.98 -9.37 5.72
N GLN A 53 17.94 -9.94 6.44
CA GLN A 53 18.25 -9.58 7.84
C GLN A 53 18.87 -8.18 8.01
N GLN A 54 19.35 -7.57 6.92
CA GLN A 54 19.91 -6.21 6.90
C GLN A 54 18.85 -5.11 6.76
N ILE A 55 17.59 -5.49 6.51
CA ILE A 55 16.49 -4.53 6.40
C ILE A 55 16.10 -4.01 7.80
N ASP A 56 16.03 -2.69 7.95
CA ASP A 56 15.66 -2.02 9.19
C ASP A 56 14.17 -1.72 9.28
N SER A 57 13.52 -1.50 8.13
CA SER A 57 12.08 -1.22 8.03
C SER A 57 11.49 -1.76 6.73
N VAL A 58 10.22 -2.14 6.78
CA VAL A 58 9.44 -2.50 5.59
C VAL A 58 8.34 -1.48 5.40
N LEU A 59 8.38 -0.71 4.32
CA LEU A 59 7.28 0.17 3.95
C LEU A 59 6.55 -0.48 2.79
N ALA A 60 5.24 -0.72 2.95
CA ALA A 60 4.46 -1.25 1.86
C ALA A 60 3.06 -0.64 1.80
N GLY A 61 2.47 -0.70 0.62
CA GLY A 61 1.17 -0.08 0.38
C GLY A 61 0.40 -0.75 -0.74
N SER A 62 -0.91 -0.78 -0.54
CA SER A 62 -1.93 -1.14 -1.52
C SER A 62 -3.08 -0.16 -1.34
N MET A 63 -3.71 0.26 -2.43
CA MET A 63 -4.91 1.09 -2.36
C MET A 63 -6.11 0.18 -2.03
N ALA A 64 -6.28 -0.94 -2.74
CA ALA A 64 -7.41 -1.82 -2.50
C ALA A 64 -7.24 -2.68 -1.26
N GLN A 65 -8.33 -2.82 -0.50
CA GLN A 65 -8.50 -3.88 0.49
C GLN A 65 -8.90 -5.19 -0.19
N ALA A 66 -8.09 -5.62 -1.14
CA ALA A 66 -8.35 -6.74 -2.01
C ALA A 66 -8.02 -8.11 -1.38
N SER A 67 -7.93 -8.21 -0.05
CA SER A 67 -7.68 -9.44 0.72
C SER A 67 -8.20 -9.28 2.15
N PHE A 68 -8.60 -10.37 2.83
CA PHE A 68 -9.09 -10.30 4.22
C PHE A 68 -8.02 -9.86 5.23
N ASP A 69 -6.76 -10.12 4.91
CA ASP A 69 -5.58 -9.73 5.69
C ASP A 69 -4.90 -8.46 5.14
N ALA A 70 -5.60 -7.64 4.36
CA ALA A 70 -5.05 -6.43 3.75
C ALA A 70 -4.42 -5.45 4.76
N TYR A 71 -4.91 -5.39 6.00
CA TYR A 71 -4.32 -4.57 7.06
C TYR A 71 -2.92 -5.02 7.49
N LEU A 72 -2.58 -6.29 7.26
CA LEU A 72 -1.30 -6.89 7.61
C LEU A 72 -0.34 -6.94 6.42
N LEU A 73 -0.71 -6.36 5.26
CA LEU A 73 0.04 -6.43 4.00
C LEU A 73 1.54 -6.12 4.15
N PRO A 74 1.96 -5.01 4.80
CA PRO A 74 3.39 -4.70 4.93
C PRO A 74 4.13 -5.75 5.75
N ARG A 75 3.48 -6.21 6.82
CA ARG A 75 4.04 -7.21 7.71
C ARG A 75 4.19 -8.56 7.04
N HIS A 76 3.16 -9.00 6.31
CA HIS A 76 3.19 -10.26 5.56
C HIS A 76 4.24 -10.21 4.45
N ILE A 77 4.32 -9.11 3.68
CA ILE A 77 5.35 -8.93 2.66
C ILE A 77 6.75 -9.05 3.26
N GLY A 78 7.03 -8.34 4.36
CA GLY A 78 8.33 -8.40 5.03
C GLY A 78 8.69 -9.80 5.50
N LEU A 79 7.83 -10.40 6.32
CA LEU A 79 8.07 -11.74 6.91
C LEU A 79 8.27 -12.81 5.84
N TYR A 80 7.38 -12.87 4.85
CA TYR A 80 7.50 -13.87 3.79
C TYR A 80 8.64 -13.56 2.81
N SER A 81 9.14 -12.32 2.74
CA SER A 81 10.37 -11.98 2.00
C SER A 81 11.66 -12.31 2.77
N GLY A 82 11.54 -12.84 4.00
CA GLY A 82 12.68 -13.26 4.83
C GLY A 82 13.18 -12.20 5.80
N VAL A 83 12.56 -11.03 5.85
CA VAL A 83 12.92 -9.95 6.78
C VAL A 83 12.69 -10.40 8.22
N ALA A 84 13.59 -10.00 9.12
CA ALA A 84 13.55 -10.43 10.52
C ALA A 84 12.23 -10.04 11.21
N GLN A 85 11.70 -10.92 12.07
CA GLN A 85 10.44 -10.66 12.78
C GLN A 85 10.50 -9.39 13.67
N ARG A 86 11.67 -9.01 14.19
CA ARG A 86 11.83 -7.80 14.99
C ARG A 86 11.67 -6.48 14.20
N VAL A 87 11.80 -6.54 12.87
CA VAL A 87 11.78 -5.37 11.99
C VAL A 87 10.35 -4.84 11.87
N PRO A 88 10.10 -3.54 12.12
CA PRO A 88 8.79 -2.94 11.97
C PRO A 88 8.36 -2.91 10.49
N ALA A 89 7.05 -2.92 10.26
CA ALA A 89 6.46 -2.78 8.95
C ALA A 89 5.36 -1.72 8.96
N LEU A 90 5.41 -0.78 8.03
CA LEU A 90 4.52 0.37 7.93
C LEU A 90 3.62 0.28 6.70
N GLY A 91 2.32 0.44 6.93
CA GLY A 91 1.31 0.58 5.88
C GLY A 91 1.23 2.02 5.41
N VAL A 92 1.52 2.27 4.14
CA VAL A 92 1.47 3.60 3.53
C VAL A 92 0.40 3.63 2.46
N GLN A 93 -0.41 4.69 2.44
CA GLN A 93 -1.42 4.91 1.42
C GLN A 93 -1.47 6.37 1.00
N ARG A 94 -1.26 6.60 -0.29
CA ARG A 94 -1.46 7.89 -0.98
C ARG A 94 -2.12 7.66 -2.35
N ILE A 95 -3.15 6.81 -2.38
CA ILE A 95 -3.90 6.42 -3.59
C ILE A 95 -2.92 6.07 -4.74
N CYS A 96 -3.04 6.71 -5.90
CA CYS A 96 -2.20 6.49 -7.08
C CYS A 96 -0.72 6.80 -6.83
N ALA A 97 -0.41 7.63 -5.84
CA ALA A 97 0.93 8.06 -5.50
C ALA A 97 1.56 7.24 -4.36
N THR A 98 0.93 6.14 -3.92
CA THR A 98 1.44 5.30 -2.83
C THR A 98 2.88 4.84 -3.07
N GLY A 99 3.23 4.43 -4.30
CA GLY A 99 4.59 4.03 -4.64
C GLY A 99 5.64 5.13 -4.41
N PHE A 100 5.32 6.38 -4.74
CA PHE A 100 6.21 7.52 -4.49
C PHE A 100 6.25 7.91 -3.02
N GLU A 101 5.12 7.79 -2.31
CA GLU A 101 5.09 8.07 -0.86
C GLU A 101 5.97 7.10 -0.08
N LEU A 102 5.99 5.81 -0.46
CA LEU A 102 6.89 4.82 0.12
C LEU A 102 8.35 5.26 0.02
N LEU A 103 8.79 5.65 -1.18
CA LEU A 103 10.16 6.11 -1.42
C LEU A 103 10.47 7.38 -0.61
N ARG A 104 9.53 8.31 -0.52
CA ARG A 104 9.69 9.54 0.26
C ARG A 104 9.85 9.24 1.76
N GLN A 105 9.02 8.37 2.32
CA GLN A 105 9.09 8.02 3.75
C GLN A 105 10.34 7.20 4.07
N ALA A 106 10.71 6.24 3.20
CA ALA A 106 11.94 5.49 3.36
C ALA A 106 13.18 6.38 3.34
N ALA A 107 13.23 7.38 2.46
CA ALA A 107 14.33 8.33 2.43
C ALA A 107 14.42 9.20 3.69
N LEU A 108 13.28 9.53 4.32
CA LEU A 108 13.25 10.19 5.62
C LEU A 108 13.77 9.25 6.72
N GLU A 109 13.30 8.00 6.77
CA GLU A 109 13.76 7.00 7.77
C GLU A 109 15.27 6.74 7.68
N VAL A 110 15.81 6.62 6.46
CA VAL A 110 17.25 6.47 6.24
C VAL A 110 18.00 7.75 6.64
N GLY A 111 17.46 8.93 6.29
CA GLY A 111 18.03 10.22 6.70
C GLY A 111 18.08 10.44 8.22
N ASP A 112 17.14 9.84 8.96
CA ASP A 112 17.04 9.91 10.42
C ASP A 112 17.81 8.78 11.14
N GLY A 113 18.67 8.04 10.43
CA GLY A 113 19.61 7.07 11.00
C GLY A 113 19.33 5.60 10.64
N GLY A 114 18.24 5.30 9.94
CA GLY A 114 18.04 4.00 9.30
C GLY A 114 19.11 3.74 8.22
N GLN A 115 19.39 2.47 7.92
CA GLN A 115 20.36 2.11 6.88
C GLN A 115 19.67 1.57 5.63
N MET A 116 18.61 0.79 5.81
CA MET A 116 17.97 0.11 4.67
C MET A 116 16.48 -0.14 4.88
N ALA A 117 15.68 0.28 3.92
CA ALA A 117 14.24 0.06 3.91
C ALA A 117 13.81 -0.77 2.69
N LEU A 118 12.98 -1.78 2.91
CA LEU A 118 12.30 -2.50 1.84
C LEU A 118 11.01 -1.78 1.48
N CYS A 119 10.93 -1.20 0.28
CA CYS A 119 9.74 -0.52 -0.23
C CYS A 119 8.97 -1.41 -1.22
N VAL A 120 7.69 -1.69 -0.94
CA VAL A 120 6.85 -2.51 -1.83
C VAL A 120 5.47 -1.91 -2.03
N ALA A 121 5.17 -1.47 -3.25
CA ALA A 121 3.80 -1.16 -3.66
C ALA A 121 3.21 -2.36 -4.41
N ALA A 122 2.00 -2.78 -4.04
CA ALA A 122 1.29 -3.85 -4.72
C ALA A 122 -0.20 -3.55 -4.80
N GLU A 123 -0.87 -4.01 -5.85
CA GLU A 123 -2.28 -3.72 -6.08
C GLU A 123 -2.94 -4.87 -6.84
N SER A 124 -4.23 -5.11 -6.57
CA SER A 124 -5.05 -6.07 -7.30
C SER A 124 -6.46 -5.49 -7.46
N MET A 125 -6.65 -4.68 -8.50
CA MET A 125 -7.95 -4.10 -8.85
C MET A 125 -9.02 -5.19 -9.05
N SER A 126 -8.64 -6.30 -9.70
CA SER A 126 -9.53 -7.44 -9.99
C SER A 126 -10.12 -8.12 -8.76
N ARG A 127 -9.46 -8.00 -7.60
CA ARG A 127 -9.91 -8.59 -6.33
C ARG A 127 -10.62 -7.59 -5.42
N ASN A 128 -10.93 -6.38 -5.90
CA ASN A 128 -11.74 -5.47 -5.10
C ASN A 128 -13.08 -6.12 -4.74
N PRO A 129 -13.51 -6.01 -3.48
CA PRO A 129 -14.71 -6.68 -3.04
C PRO A 129 -15.96 -5.97 -3.58
N ILE A 130 -17.03 -6.74 -3.71
CA ILE A 130 -18.37 -6.16 -3.63
C ILE A 130 -18.66 -5.88 -2.15
N ALA A 131 -19.01 -4.64 -1.83
CA ALA A 131 -19.19 -4.17 -0.47
C ALA A 131 -20.64 -3.76 -0.20
N ALA A 132 -21.05 -3.95 1.05
CA ALA A 132 -22.31 -3.50 1.59
C ALA A 132 -22.08 -2.96 3.00
N TYR A 133 -22.25 -1.64 3.18
CA TYR A 133 -22.07 -0.99 4.48
C TYR A 133 -23.38 -0.81 5.25
N THR A 134 -24.52 -1.16 4.65
CA THR A 134 -25.85 -1.01 5.24
C THR A 134 -26.42 -2.33 5.79
N HIS A 135 -25.65 -3.42 5.74
CA HIS A 135 -26.14 -4.79 6.05
C HIS A 135 -25.38 -5.49 7.18
N ARG A 136 -24.57 -4.77 7.96
CA ARG A 136 -23.85 -5.37 9.10
C ARG A 136 -24.81 -5.97 10.14
N ASP A 137 -25.99 -5.35 10.32
CA ASP A 137 -27.03 -5.78 11.26
C ASP A 137 -28.05 -6.76 10.62
N GLY A 138 -27.77 -7.27 9.43
CA GLY A 138 -28.62 -8.19 8.69
C GLY A 138 -29.53 -7.52 7.65
N PHE A 139 -30.54 -8.27 7.19
CA PHE A 139 -31.46 -7.87 6.13
C PHE A 139 -32.89 -7.80 6.67
N PRO A 140 -33.42 -6.60 7.01
CA PRO A 140 -34.79 -6.48 7.49
C PRO A 140 -35.80 -6.85 6.38
N LEU A 141 -36.92 -7.48 6.75
CA LEU A 141 -37.98 -7.84 5.81
C LEU A 141 -38.49 -6.59 5.08
N GLY A 142 -38.43 -6.59 3.75
CA GLY A 142 -38.82 -5.44 2.91
C GLY A 142 -37.79 -4.30 2.85
N GLY A 143 -36.64 -4.43 3.52
CA GLY A 143 -35.55 -3.47 3.45
C GLY A 143 -34.75 -3.57 2.14
N THR A 144 -34.12 -2.45 1.76
CA THR A 144 -33.25 -2.41 0.57
C THR A 144 -31.99 -3.22 0.79
N VAL A 145 -31.73 -4.18 -0.11
CA VAL A 145 -30.47 -4.92 -0.21
C VAL A 145 -29.53 -4.16 -1.14
N GLN A 146 -28.29 -3.93 -0.73
CA GLN A 146 -27.30 -3.19 -1.51
C GLN A 146 -26.02 -4.01 -1.65
N PHE A 147 -25.50 -4.03 -2.87
CA PHE A 147 -24.21 -4.59 -3.23
C PHE A 147 -23.56 -3.58 -4.16
N LYS A 148 -22.44 -2.99 -3.72
CA LYS A 148 -21.72 -1.97 -4.49
C LYS A 148 -20.36 -2.52 -4.93
N ASP A 149 -19.99 -2.23 -6.17
CA ASP A 149 -18.62 -2.42 -6.62
C ASP A 149 -17.74 -1.39 -5.91
N PHE A 150 -16.90 -1.87 -4.98
CA PHE A 150 -16.09 -0.98 -4.18
C PHE A 150 -15.04 -0.24 -5.01
N LEU A 151 -14.49 -0.87 -6.05
CA LEU A 151 -13.55 -0.22 -6.94
C LEU A 151 -14.21 0.93 -7.69
N TRP A 152 -15.41 0.70 -8.22
CA TRP A 152 -16.15 1.73 -8.94
C TRP A 152 -16.49 2.93 -8.06
N GLU A 153 -16.99 2.68 -6.84
CA GLU A 153 -17.32 3.75 -5.89
C GLU A 153 -16.08 4.51 -5.43
N ALA A 154 -14.92 3.85 -5.29
CA ALA A 154 -13.69 4.48 -4.83
C ALA A 154 -13.02 5.39 -5.88
N LEU A 155 -13.43 5.33 -7.15
CA LEU A 155 -12.94 6.20 -8.22
C LEU A 155 -13.61 7.58 -8.22
N TYR A 156 -14.71 7.74 -7.51
CA TYR A 156 -15.43 9.00 -7.40
C TYR A 156 -15.12 9.70 -6.08
N ASP A 157 -14.58 10.91 -6.15
CA ASP A 157 -14.45 11.80 -4.99
C ASP A 157 -15.76 12.60 -4.81
N PRO A 158 -16.54 12.36 -3.74
CA PRO A 158 -17.78 13.09 -3.50
C PRO A 158 -17.57 14.47 -2.85
N ALA A 159 -16.35 14.81 -2.43
CA ALA A 159 -16.04 16.01 -1.66
C ALA A 159 -15.84 17.37 -2.40
N PRO A 160 -15.84 17.52 -3.74
CA PRO A 160 -15.49 18.80 -4.41
C PRO A 160 -16.29 20.08 -4.06
N ALA A 161 -17.19 20.06 -3.08
CA ALA A 161 -17.89 21.24 -2.56
C ALA A 161 -17.23 21.89 -1.32
N VAL A 162 -16.09 21.40 -0.81
CA VAL A 162 -15.46 21.93 0.42
C VAL A 162 -14.32 22.90 0.09
N ALA A 163 -14.51 24.19 0.42
CA ALA A 163 -13.50 25.24 0.22
C ALA A 163 -12.25 25.03 1.09
N ALA A 164 -11.07 25.15 0.48
CA ALA A 164 -9.78 24.81 1.05
C ALA A 164 -9.23 25.86 2.05
N PHE A 165 -8.97 25.44 3.28
CA PHE A 165 -7.95 26.03 4.16
C PHE A 165 -7.23 24.90 4.90
N PHE A 166 -6.09 24.45 4.38
CA PHE A 166 -5.26 23.45 5.05
C PHE A 166 -4.28 24.11 6.03
N LYS A 167 -4.58 24.00 7.32
CA LYS A 167 -3.57 23.87 8.38
C LYS A 167 -3.63 22.41 8.85
N VAL A 168 -2.51 21.83 9.28
CA VAL A 168 -2.50 20.47 9.83
C VAL A 168 -3.44 20.43 11.04
N VAL A 169 -4.58 19.76 10.88
CA VAL A 169 -5.56 19.49 11.93
C VAL A 169 -5.51 17.99 12.18
N VAL A 170 -5.01 17.59 13.34
CA VAL A 170 -5.15 16.21 13.81
C VAL A 170 -6.58 16.08 14.35
N ALA A 171 -7.40 15.24 13.72
CA ALA A 171 -8.68 14.80 14.24
C ALA A 171 -8.62 13.28 14.43
N SER A 172 -8.71 12.82 15.68
CA SER A 172 -8.88 11.39 15.99
C SER A 172 -10.36 11.13 16.25
N THR A 173 -10.92 10.09 15.64
CA THR A 173 -12.26 9.58 15.94
C THR A 173 -12.24 8.40 16.92
N VAL A 174 -11.08 8.17 17.56
CA VAL A 174 -10.86 7.25 18.69
C VAL A 174 -9.96 7.87 19.75
#